data_AF-A0A0N4UUU4-F1
#
_entry.id   AF-A0A0N4UUU4-F1
#
_cell.length_a   1.000
_cell.length_b   1.000
_cell.length_c   1.000
_cell.angle_alpha   90.00
_cell.angle_beta   90.00
_cell.angle_gamma   90.00
#
_symmetry.space_group_name_H-M   'P 1'
#
loop_
_entity.id
_entity.type
_entity.pdbx_description
1 polymer ?
#
loop_
_entity_poly.entity_id
_entity_poly.type
_entity_poly.pdbx_seq_one_letter_code
_entity_poly.pdbx_strand_id
1 'polypeptide(L)'
;MVRKKKFRNEFHGVVDGPAIKKAMKSGNAEEHKLVGEVTDESNDTNKIVRKKRKLHTYERARLAYEKIQAERRQEAEKRRAEREKRQKALERYLSTKKKMDKALMKKNKRGQPNLNAQVAVLLEKIEKRFSS
;
A
#
# COMPACT_ATOMS: atom_id res chain seq x y z
N MET A 1 29.26 23.87 -38.29
CA MET A 1 28.65 24.74 -37.26
C MET A 1 27.41 24.04 -36.70
N VAL A 2 27.55 23.26 -35.62
CA VAL A 2 26.51 22.33 -35.13
C VAL A 2 25.72 22.98 -33.99
N ARG A 3 24.43 23.25 -34.20
CA ARG A 3 23.53 23.83 -33.18
C ARG A 3 23.18 22.75 -32.15
N LYS A 4 23.75 22.86 -30.94
CA LYS A 4 23.32 22.07 -29.77
C LYS A 4 21.89 22.48 -29.39
N LYS A 5 20.91 21.59 -29.60
CA LYS A 5 19.57 21.71 -29.01
C LYS A 5 19.69 21.53 -27.49
N LYS A 6 19.49 22.60 -26.74
CA LYS A 6 19.27 22.52 -25.29
C LYS A 6 17.86 21.96 -25.07
N PHE A 7 17.76 20.74 -24.55
CA PHE A 7 16.52 20.27 -23.95
C PHE A 7 16.33 21.01 -22.64
N ARG A 8 15.40 21.97 -22.65
CA ARG A 8 14.95 22.70 -21.46
C ARG A 8 13.97 21.79 -20.75
N ASN A 9 14.40 21.18 -19.64
CA ASN A 9 13.55 20.34 -18.82
C ASN A 9 12.69 21.27 -17.94
N GLU A 10 11.45 21.52 -18.36
CA GLU A 10 10.48 22.32 -17.61
C GLU A 10 9.57 21.38 -16.82
N PHE A 11 9.98 21.05 -15.59
CA PHE A 11 9.08 20.56 -14.56
C PHE A 11 9.14 21.54 -13.38
N HIS A 12 8.41 22.65 -13.52
CA HIS A 12 8.05 23.48 -12.37
C HIS A 12 6.76 22.89 -11.76
N GLY A 13 6.93 21.84 -10.96
CA GLY A 13 5.90 21.41 -10.02
C GLY A 13 6.06 22.21 -8.74
N VAL A 14 5.27 23.27 -8.60
CA VAL A 14 5.09 23.98 -7.33
C VAL A 14 4.41 23.00 -6.37
N VAL A 15 5.14 22.53 -5.36
CA VAL A 15 4.57 21.88 -4.18
C VAL A 15 4.65 22.88 -3.03
N ASP A 16 3.66 23.77 -2.97
CA ASP A 16 3.39 24.55 -1.77
C ASP A 16 2.85 23.60 -0.69
N GLY A 17 3.75 22.93 0.01
CA GLY A 17 3.45 22.23 1.25
C GLY A 17 3.40 23.24 2.40
N PRO A 18 2.43 23.15 3.33
CA PRO A 18 2.38 24.07 4.45
C PRO A 18 3.65 23.93 5.30
N ALA A 19 4.33 25.05 5.50
CA ALA A 19 5.48 25.18 6.37
C ALA A 19 5.10 24.75 7.80
N ILE A 20 5.54 23.55 8.22
CA ILE A 20 5.48 23.14 9.62
C ILE A 20 6.61 23.87 10.36
N LYS A 21 6.38 25.15 10.67
CA LYS A 21 7.20 25.90 11.64
C LYS A 21 6.77 25.51 13.05
N LYS A 22 7.69 24.83 13.75
CA LYS A 22 8.06 25.07 15.16
C LYS A 22 6.91 25.19 16.16
N ALA A 23 6.52 24.06 16.75
CA ALA A 23 5.91 24.02 18.09
C ALA A 23 6.45 22.81 18.87
N MET A 24 7.62 22.96 19.47
CA MET A 24 8.08 22.07 20.54
C MET A 24 8.60 22.92 21.69
N LYS A 25 7.66 23.44 22.47
CA LYS A 25 7.88 23.86 23.86
C LYS A 25 6.57 23.79 24.63
N SER A 26 6.33 22.65 25.26
CA SER A 26 5.73 22.47 26.59
C SER A 26 5.17 21.05 26.72
N GLY A 27 5.15 20.54 27.95
CA GLY A 27 5.10 19.12 28.30
C GLY A 27 3.88 18.36 27.80
N ASN A 28 4.08 17.07 27.54
CA ASN A 28 3.58 16.11 28.51
C ASN A 28 4.37 14.80 28.42
N ALA A 29 4.81 14.33 29.59
CA ALA A 29 5.42 13.05 29.78
C ALA A 29 4.31 11.98 29.75
N GLU A 30 4.23 11.21 28.66
CA GLU A 30 3.53 9.93 28.69
C GLU A 30 4.54 8.82 28.43
N GLU A 31 5.17 8.39 29.54
CA GLU A 31 5.86 7.10 29.60
C GLU A 31 4.83 5.98 29.37
N HIS A 32 4.72 5.49 28.13
CA HIS A 32 4.05 4.22 27.89
C HIS A 32 4.86 3.08 28.56
N LYS A 33 4.45 2.72 29.77
CA LYS A 33 4.86 1.51 30.48
C LYS A 33 4.45 0.28 29.66
N LEU A 34 5.37 -0.24 28.84
CA LEU A 34 5.32 -1.62 28.37
C LEU A 34 5.61 -2.54 29.56
N VAL A 35 4.54 -2.90 30.26
CA VAL A 35 4.52 -4.00 31.22
C VAL A 35 4.42 -5.27 30.38
N GLY A 36 5.53 -6.02 30.28
CA GLY A 36 5.46 -7.42 29.92
C GLY A 36 4.66 -8.15 31.00
N GLU A 37 3.50 -8.65 30.60
CA GLU A 37 2.62 -9.50 31.38
C GLU A 37 3.20 -10.92 31.33
N VAL A 38 3.84 -11.33 32.42
CA VAL A 38 4.08 -12.74 32.72
C VAL A 38 3.08 -13.06 33.83
N THR A 39 2.04 -13.81 33.48
CA THR A 39 1.05 -14.34 34.41
C THR A 39 1.71 -15.44 35.23
N ASP A 40 1.97 -15.16 36.50
CA ASP A 40 2.08 -16.20 37.54
C ASP A 40 1.07 -15.85 38.62
N GLU A 41 -0.01 -16.63 38.65
CA GLU A 41 -1.06 -16.57 39.65
C GLU A 41 -0.55 -17.22 40.94
N SER A 42 -0.26 -16.44 41.98
CA SER A 42 -0.44 -16.87 43.38
C SER A 42 -0.37 -15.67 44.34
N ASN A 43 -1.30 -15.66 45.29
CA ASN A 43 -1.52 -14.71 46.37
C ASN A 43 -0.25 -14.25 47.11
N ASP A 44 -0.19 -12.98 47.55
CA ASP A 44 -0.30 -12.66 48.99
C ASP A 44 -0.08 -11.17 49.32
N THR A 45 -0.75 -10.79 50.40
CA THR A 45 -0.90 -9.45 50.96
C THR A 45 0.41 -8.87 51.52
N ASN A 46 1.14 -8.08 50.73
CA ASN A 46 2.01 -7.01 51.22
C ASN A 46 2.46 -6.14 50.03
N LYS A 47 1.86 -4.95 49.86
CA LYS A 47 2.19 -4.01 48.77
C LYS A 47 3.52 -3.30 49.03
N ILE A 48 4.62 -4.05 49.05
CA ILE A 48 5.95 -3.49 48.77
C ILE A 48 5.92 -3.15 47.27
N VAL A 49 5.82 -1.86 46.95
CA VAL A 49 5.93 -1.37 45.57
C VAL A 49 7.35 -1.64 45.08
N ARG A 50 7.61 -2.88 44.65
CA ARG A 50 8.88 -3.28 44.04
C ARG A 50 8.99 -2.52 42.72
N LYS A 51 9.77 -1.44 42.72
CA LYS A 51 10.10 -0.69 41.49
C LYS A 51 10.77 -1.67 40.52
N LYS A 52 10.13 -1.92 39.38
CA LYS A 52 10.70 -2.78 38.33
C LYS A 52 12.09 -2.24 37.96
N ARG A 53 13.11 -3.11 37.97
CA ARG A 53 14.47 -2.73 37.57
C ARG A 53 14.43 -2.26 36.12
N LYS A 54 15.08 -1.13 35.83
CA LYS A 54 15.22 -0.65 34.45
C LYS A 54 16.01 -1.69 33.65
N LEU A 55 15.47 -2.12 32.51
CA LEU A 55 16.17 -3.01 31.57
C LEU A 55 17.52 -2.41 31.16
N HIS A 56 18.51 -3.28 30.98
CA HIS A 56 19.84 -2.86 30.53
C HIS A 56 19.71 -2.16 29.17
N THR A 57 20.58 -1.18 28.88
CA THR A 57 20.53 -0.40 27.63
C THR A 57 20.57 -1.30 26.39
N TYR A 58 21.40 -2.35 26.42
CA TYR A 58 21.50 -3.37 25.39
C TYR A 58 20.17 -4.12 25.16
N GLU A 59 19.51 -4.57 26.23
CA GLU A 59 18.23 -5.29 26.15
C GLU A 59 17.14 -4.40 25.56
N ARG A 60 17.10 -3.12 25.95
CA ARG A 60 16.18 -2.14 25.36
C ARG A 60 16.44 -1.94 23.88
N ALA A 61 17.70 -1.82 23.48
CA ALA A 61 18.08 -1.66 22.07
C ALA A 61 17.70 -2.90 21.24
N ARG A 62 17.91 -4.11 21.77
CA ARG A 62 17.53 -5.36 21.13
C ARG A 62 16.02 -5.46 20.92
N LEU A 63 15.22 -5.20 21.95
CA LEU A 63 13.77 -5.22 21.86
C LEU A 63 13.23 -4.18 20.87
N ALA A 64 13.83 -2.99 20.84
CA ALA A 64 13.47 -1.96 19.86
C ALA A 64 13.80 -2.40 18.43
N TYR A 65 14.96 -3.00 18.20
CA TYR A 65 15.35 -3.53 16.90
C TYR A 65 14.38 -4.63 16.43
N GLU A 66 14.08 -5.61 17.29
CA GLU A 66 13.16 -6.70 16.96
C GLU A 66 11.76 -6.19 16.59
N LYS A 67 11.24 -5.18 17.31
CA LYS A 67 9.99 -4.51 16.98
C LYS A 67 10.02 -3.84 15.62
N ILE A 68 11.05 -3.04 15.34
CA ILE A 68 11.21 -2.37 14.03
C ILE A 68 11.29 -3.41 12.91
N GLN A 69 11.99 -4.53 13.11
CA GLN A 69 12.08 -5.59 12.12
C GLN A 69 10.75 -6.32 11.90
N ALA A 70 9.94 -6.50 12.96
CA ALA A 70 8.61 -7.08 12.84
C ALA A 70 7.67 -6.14 12.06
N GLU A 71 7.67 -4.84 12.40
CA GLU A 71 6.86 -3.83 11.71
C GLU A 71 7.23 -3.74 10.23
N ARG A 72 8.53 -3.71 9.89
CA ARG A 72 9.00 -3.70 8.49
C ARG A 72 8.54 -4.93 7.72
N ARG A 73 8.56 -6.11 8.33
CA ARG A 73 8.08 -7.34 7.70
C ARG A 73 6.57 -7.27 7.43
N GLN A 74 5.79 -6.85 8.42
CA GLN A 74 4.35 -6.68 8.25
C GLN A 74 4.00 -5.64 7.19
N GLU A 75 4.72 -4.51 7.14
CA GLU A 75 4.50 -3.49 6.11
C GLU A 75 4.86 -4.00 4.71
N ALA A 76 5.97 -4.73 4.58
CA ALA A 76 6.38 -5.35 3.32
C ALA A 76 5.35 -6.36 2.81
N GLU A 77 4.80 -7.19 3.70
CA GLU A 77 3.75 -8.16 3.38
C GLU A 77 2.46 -7.47 2.93
N LYS A 78 1.99 -6.45 3.67
CA LYS A 78 0.82 -5.64 3.28
C LYS A 78 1.01 -5.02 1.90
N ARG A 79 2.16 -4.38 1.67
CA ARG A 79 2.50 -3.75 0.40
C ARG A 79 2.56 -4.77 -0.74
N ARG A 80 3.08 -5.98 -0.50
CA ARG A 80 3.09 -7.06 -1.49
C ARG A 80 1.68 -7.52 -1.81
N ALA A 81 0.84 -7.77 -0.80
CA ALA A 81 -0.54 -8.17 -1.00
C ALA A 81 -1.35 -7.13 -1.80
N GLU A 82 -1.17 -5.83 -1.51
CA GLU A 82 -1.80 -4.75 -2.28
C GLU A 82 -1.34 -4.69 -3.72
N ARG A 83 -0.02 -4.85 -3.97
CA ARG A 83 0.53 -4.94 -5.33
C ARG A 83 -0.06 -6.11 -6.10
N GLU A 84 -0.14 -7.29 -5.48
CA GLU A 84 -0.71 -8.48 -6.10
C GLU A 84 -2.20 -8.30 -6.41
N LYS A 85 -2.99 -7.69 -5.50
CA LYS A 85 -4.40 -7.36 -5.75
C LYS A 85 -4.54 -6.40 -6.93
N ARG A 86 -3.75 -5.32 -6.96
CA ARG A 86 -3.75 -4.35 -8.05
C ARG A 86 -3.35 -4.98 -9.39
N GLN A 87 -2.32 -5.82 -9.38
CA GLN A 87 -1.85 -6.53 -10.57
C GLN A 87 -2.92 -7.50 -11.09
N LYS A 88 -3.54 -8.31 -10.23
CA LYS A 88 -4.63 -9.20 -10.62
C LYS A 88 -5.82 -8.45 -11.22
N ALA A 89 -6.19 -7.30 -10.65
CA ALA A 89 -7.25 -6.46 -11.19
C ALA A 89 -6.88 -5.91 -12.58
N LEU A 90 -5.64 -5.44 -12.74
CA LEU A 90 -5.13 -4.92 -14.02
C LEU A 90 -5.07 -6.02 -15.08
N GLU A 91 -4.58 -7.21 -14.75
CA GLU A 91 -4.51 -8.36 -15.66
C GLU A 91 -5.91 -8.81 -16.12
N ARG A 92 -6.87 -8.86 -15.20
CA ARG A 92 -8.29 -9.15 -15.53
C ARG A 92 -8.86 -8.11 -16.48
N TYR A 93 -8.60 -6.82 -16.23
CA TYR A 93 -9.04 -5.74 -17.11
C TYR A 93 -8.39 -5.83 -18.49
N LEU A 94 -7.06 -5.95 -18.57
CA LEU A 94 -6.32 -6.00 -19.83
C LEU A 94 -6.68 -7.23 -20.67
N SER A 95 -6.84 -8.39 -20.03
CA SER A 95 -7.25 -9.62 -20.73
C SER A 95 -8.67 -9.49 -21.32
N THR A 96 -9.60 -8.92 -20.55
CA THR A 96 -10.96 -8.63 -21.03
C THR A 96 -10.95 -7.62 -22.17
N LYS A 97 -10.24 -6.50 -21.99
CA LYS A 97 -10.09 -5.45 -23.01
C LYS A 97 -9.54 -6.03 -24.31
N LYS A 98 -8.45 -6.79 -24.24
CA LYS A 98 -7.83 -7.42 -25.43
C LYS A 98 -8.78 -8.37 -26.16
N LYS A 99 -9.59 -9.15 -25.43
CA LYS A 99 -10.60 -10.03 -26.03
C LYS A 99 -11.67 -9.23 -26.77
N MET A 100 -12.19 -8.17 -26.16
CA MET A 100 -13.19 -7.30 -26.75
C MET A 100 -12.64 -6.55 -27.98
N ASP A 101 -11.45 -5.97 -27.87
CA ASP A 101 -10.78 -5.28 -28.98
C ASP A 101 -10.60 -6.23 -30.18
N LYS A 102 -10.19 -7.49 -29.93
CA LYS A 102 -10.07 -8.51 -30.99
C LYS A 102 -11.41 -8.80 -31.68
N ALA A 103 -12.51 -8.86 -30.93
CA ALA A 103 -13.83 -9.09 -31.48
C ALA A 103 -14.33 -7.88 -32.29
N LEU A 104 -14.11 -6.66 -31.81
CA LEU A 104 -14.50 -5.42 -32.49
C LEU A 104 -13.69 -5.19 -33.78
N MET A 105 -12.41 -5.54 -33.78
CA MET A 105 -11.54 -5.43 -34.97
C MET A 105 -11.79 -6.54 -36.00
N LYS A 106 -12.64 -7.53 -35.70
CA LYS A 106 -12.90 -8.65 -36.60
C LYS A 106 -13.60 -8.15 -37.87
N LYS A 107 -12.98 -8.42 -39.01
CA LYS A 107 -13.50 -8.10 -40.35
C LYS A 107 -13.89 -9.39 -41.10
N ASN A 108 -14.84 -9.29 -42.02
CA ASN A 108 -15.18 -10.37 -42.94
C ASN A 108 -14.15 -10.47 -44.08
N LYS A 109 -14.27 -11.48 -44.96
CA LYS A 109 -13.36 -11.65 -46.11
C LYS A 109 -13.33 -10.43 -47.06
N ARG A 110 -14.39 -9.62 -47.06
CA ARG A 110 -14.53 -8.38 -47.84
C ARG A 110 -14.01 -7.14 -47.08
N GLY A 111 -13.38 -7.32 -45.91
CA GLY A 111 -12.80 -6.24 -45.12
C GLY A 111 -13.80 -5.41 -44.30
N GLN A 112 -15.10 -5.72 -44.36
CA GLN A 112 -16.12 -5.00 -43.60
C GLN A 112 -16.15 -5.48 -42.14
N PRO A 113 -16.55 -4.62 -41.18
CA PRO A 113 -16.71 -5.01 -39.79
C PRO A 113 -17.72 -6.16 -39.62
N ASN A 114 -17.43 -7.12 -38.76
CA ASN A 114 -18.33 -8.23 -38.47
C ASN A 114 -19.37 -7.83 -37.40
N LEU A 115 -20.61 -7.57 -37.83
CA LEU A 115 -21.70 -7.14 -36.94
C LEU A 115 -21.96 -8.14 -35.80
N ASN A 116 -22.01 -9.44 -36.10
CA ASN A 116 -22.28 -10.47 -35.09
C ASN A 116 -21.21 -10.47 -33.98
N ALA A 117 -19.95 -10.23 -34.33
CA ALA A 117 -18.87 -10.12 -33.34
C ALA A 117 -19.01 -8.87 -32.46
N GLN A 118 -19.49 -7.75 -33.01
CA GLN A 118 -19.76 -6.54 -32.23
C GLN A 118 -20.97 -6.70 -31.31
N VAL A 119 -22.05 -7.34 -31.80
CA VAL A 119 -23.24 -7.64 -31.00
C VAL A 119 -22.87 -8.54 -29.82
N ALA A 120 -22.04 -9.57 -30.01
CA ALA A 120 -21.57 -10.42 -28.90
C ALA A 120 -20.85 -9.61 -27.80
N VAL A 121 -20.02 -8.64 -28.17
CA VAL A 121 -19.34 -7.74 -27.22
C VAL A 121 -20.35 -6.86 -26.46
N LEU A 122 -21.41 -6.40 -27.12
CA LEU A 122 -22.47 -5.62 -26.49
C LEU A 122 -23.26 -6.47 -25.48
N LEU A 123 -23.63 -7.69 -25.86
CA LEU A 123 -24.33 -8.63 -24.97
C LEU A 123 -23.49 -8.93 -23.73
N GLU A 124 -22.20 -9.22 -23.89
CA GLU A 124 -21.28 -9.45 -22.77
C GLU A 124 -21.20 -8.23 -21.82
N LYS A 125 -21.21 -6.99 -22.37
CA LYS A 125 -21.24 -5.77 -21.55
C LYS A 125 -22.55 -5.61 -20.78
N ILE A 126 -23.66 -5.99 -21.38
CA ILE A 126 -24.99 -5.92 -20.75
C ILE A 126 -25.06 -6.94 -19.61
N GLU A 127 -24.71 -8.20 -19.88
CA GLU A 127 -24.66 -9.27 -18.87
C GLU A 127 -23.79 -8.88 -17.68
N LYS A 128 -22.58 -8.36 -17.94
CA LYS A 128 -21.67 -7.93 -16.86
C LYS A 128 -22.26 -6.83 -15.97
N ARG A 129 -23.05 -5.91 -16.53
CA ARG A 129 -23.71 -4.83 -15.77
C ARG A 129 -24.84 -5.35 -14.89
N PHE A 130 -25.48 -6.45 -15.28
CA PHE A 130 -26.56 -7.07 -14.50
C PHE A 130 -26.06 -8.13 -13.51
N SER A 131 -24.88 -8.70 -13.74
CA SER A 131 -24.28 -9.70 -12.84
C SER A 131 -23.38 -9.12 -11.74
N SER A 132 -23.03 -7.83 -11.83
CA SER A 132 -22.16 -7.10 -10.89
C SER A 132 -22.97 -6.42 -9.80
#